data_AF-A0A412YN48-F1
#
_entry.id   AF-A0A412YN48-F1
#
_cell.length_a   1.000
_cell.length_b   1.000
_cell.length_c   1.000
_cell.angle_alpha   90.00
_cell.angle_beta   90.00
_cell.angle_gamma   90.00
#
_symmetry.space_group_name_H-M   'P 1'
#
loop_
_entity.id
_entity.type
_entity.pdbx_description
1 polymer ?
#
loop_
_entity_poly.entity_id
_entity_poly.type
_entity_poly.pdbx_seq_one_letter_code
_entity_poly.pdbx_strand_id
1 'polypeptide(L)'
;MIKVNFSKPLLIQSVAFKDVFLRMDGNGITQANGAGTGKVSCQKNMSPTGAFKVQEQKNGTFTIESVKYPGVFLRMDGNNRSGKEEDFGTVNCQYGASTCEKFYLLNMPETGKVKDMFNKFAK
;
A
#
# COMPACT_ATOMS: atom_id res chain seq x y z
N MET A 1 16.56 4.52 -15.44
CA MET A 1 15.53 4.10 -14.48
C MET A 1 16.03 4.46 -13.08
N ILE A 2 15.31 5.29 -12.32
CA ILE A 2 15.72 5.57 -10.93
C ILE A 2 15.47 4.28 -10.14
N LYS A 3 16.52 3.67 -9.62
CA LYS A 3 16.40 2.50 -8.75
C LYS A 3 15.85 2.98 -7.41
N VAL A 4 14.65 2.53 -7.04
CA VAL A 4 14.05 2.84 -5.75
C VAL A 4 14.95 2.30 -4.64
N ASN A 5 15.29 3.13 -3.65
CA ASN A 5 16.12 2.72 -2.52
C ASN A 5 15.26 2.36 -1.31
N PHE A 6 14.96 1.07 -1.16
CA PHE A 6 14.14 0.53 -0.06
C PHE A 6 14.80 0.62 1.33
N SER A 7 16.08 0.97 1.43
CA SER A 7 16.74 1.19 2.74
C SER A 7 16.35 2.49 3.43
N LYS A 8 15.66 3.40 2.73
CA LYS A 8 15.20 4.69 3.25
C LYS A 8 13.68 4.77 3.23
N PRO A 9 13.08 5.58 4.12
CA PRO A 9 11.67 5.92 4.01
C PRO A 9 11.31 6.46 2.62
N LEU A 10 10.20 5.96 2.08
CA LEU A 10 9.67 6.34 0.78
C LEU A 10 8.39 7.15 0.93
N LEU A 11 8.20 8.10 0.02
CA LEU A 11 6.91 8.74 -0.23
C LEU A 11 6.32 8.13 -1.50
N ILE A 12 5.01 7.85 -1.50
CA ILE A 12 4.29 7.35 -2.68
C ILE A 12 3.42 8.48 -3.20
N GLN A 13 3.78 9.03 -4.35
CA GLN A 13 3.12 10.19 -4.94
C GLN A 13 2.13 9.79 -6.04
N SER A 14 1.00 10.48 -6.13
CA SER A 14 0.09 10.38 -7.26
C SER A 14 0.75 10.88 -8.54
N VAL A 15 0.65 10.10 -9.61
CA VAL A 15 1.05 10.53 -10.96
C VAL A 15 0.06 11.56 -11.52
N ALA A 16 -1.22 11.45 -11.16
CA ALA A 16 -2.27 12.33 -11.66
C ALA A 16 -2.31 13.69 -10.95
N PHE A 17 -1.95 13.72 -9.66
CA PHE A 17 -2.04 14.92 -8.83
C PHE A 17 -0.67 15.27 -8.23
N LYS A 18 -0.07 16.35 -8.74
CA LYS A 18 1.21 16.86 -8.24
C LYS A 18 1.13 17.16 -6.74
N ASP A 19 2.18 16.79 -5.99
CA ASP A 19 2.36 17.03 -4.56
C ASP A 19 1.28 16.39 -3.65
N VAL A 20 0.57 15.39 -4.17
CA VAL A 20 -0.39 14.57 -3.44
C VAL A 20 0.20 13.19 -3.18
N PHE A 21 0.31 12.83 -1.90
CA PHE A 21 0.97 11.60 -1.46
C PHE A 21 0.01 10.68 -0.72
N LEU A 22 0.28 9.38 -0.74
CA LEU A 22 -0.39 8.40 0.13
C LEU A 22 -0.20 8.78 1.60
N ARG A 23 -1.27 8.62 2.39
CA ARG A 23 -1.30 8.88 3.83
C ARG A 23 -1.90 7.69 4.56
N MET A 24 -1.28 7.33 5.68
CA MET A 24 -1.87 6.44 6.68
C MET A 24 -2.08 7.20 7.99
N ASP A 25 -3.26 6.98 8.59
CA ASP A 25 -3.57 7.38 9.95
C ASP A 25 -3.79 6.15 10.83
N GLY A 26 -2.74 5.80 11.56
CA GLY A 26 -2.72 4.67 12.47
C GLY A 26 -2.76 5.07 13.95
N ASN A 27 -3.20 6.28 14.27
CA ASN A 27 -3.17 6.78 15.64
C ASN A 27 -3.94 5.86 16.59
N GLY A 28 -3.29 5.42 17.66
CA GLY A 28 -3.88 4.53 18.68
C GLY A 28 -4.00 3.06 18.29
N ILE A 29 -3.52 2.65 17.11
CA ILE A 29 -3.55 1.25 16.68
C ILE A 29 -2.38 0.49 17.30
N THR A 30 -2.68 -0.45 18.19
CA THR A 30 -1.67 -1.25 18.92
C THR A 30 -1.85 -2.76 18.79
N GLN A 31 -2.95 -3.22 18.18
CA GLN A 31 -3.26 -4.64 18.00
C GLN A 31 -4.02 -4.88 16.70
N ALA A 32 -3.95 -6.12 16.21
CA ALA A 32 -4.64 -6.54 14.99
C ALA A 32 -6.17 -6.49 15.15
N ASN A 33 -6.87 -6.15 14.07
CA ASN A 33 -8.32 -6.24 13.94
C ASN A 33 -8.61 -6.82 12.56
N GLY A 34 -9.45 -7.86 12.51
CA GLY A 34 -9.75 -8.59 11.29
C GLY A 34 -10.27 -7.72 10.14
N ALA A 35 -10.93 -6.60 10.43
CA ALA A 35 -11.47 -5.67 9.43
C ALA A 35 -10.51 -4.52 9.05
N GLY A 36 -9.34 -4.41 9.68
CA GLY A 36 -8.54 -3.19 9.62
C GLY A 36 -9.06 -2.12 10.61
N THR A 37 -8.22 -1.15 10.99
CA THR A 37 -8.60 -0.16 12.03
C THR A 37 -8.36 1.27 11.59
N GLY A 38 -7.25 1.54 10.90
CA GLY A 38 -6.84 2.90 10.56
C GLY A 38 -7.36 3.39 9.23
N LYS A 39 -7.12 4.66 8.93
CA LYS A 39 -7.57 5.29 7.69
C LYS A 39 -6.42 5.43 6.70
N VAL A 40 -6.68 5.05 5.46
CA VAL A 40 -5.80 5.38 4.32
C VAL A 40 -6.47 6.46 3.49
N SER A 41 -5.70 7.48 3.13
CA SER A 41 -6.16 8.57 2.28
C SER A 41 -4.99 9.15 1.50
N CYS A 42 -5.18 10.32 0.90
CA CYS A 42 -4.07 11.15 0.45
C CYS A 42 -3.83 12.33 1.39
N GLN A 43 -2.69 12.99 1.23
CA GLN A 43 -2.34 14.23 1.90
C GLN A 43 -1.65 15.18 0.92
N LYS A 44 -1.83 16.48 1.16
CA LYS A 44 -0.99 17.51 0.56
C LYS A 44 0.28 17.61 1.40
N ASN A 45 1.43 17.73 0.74
CA ASN A 45 2.77 17.90 1.35
C ASN A 45 3.41 16.60 1.91
N MET A 46 4.72 16.69 2.12
CA MET A 46 5.58 15.60 2.61
C MET A 46 5.53 15.47 4.15
N SER A 47 4.39 15.08 4.70
CA SER A 47 4.22 14.82 6.15
C SER A 47 4.65 13.40 6.54
N PRO A 48 5.15 13.16 7.78
CA PRO A 48 5.48 11.82 8.28
C PRO A 48 4.35 10.78 8.18
N THR A 49 3.07 11.20 8.17
CA THR A 49 1.93 10.32 7.93
C THR A 49 1.90 9.71 6.52
N GLY A 50 2.76 10.16 5.60
CA GLY A 50 2.93 9.61 4.26
C GLY A 50 4.32 9.06 3.97
N ALA A 51 5.16 8.89 5.00
CA ALA A 51 6.47 8.26 4.89
C ALA A 51 6.38 6.78 5.29
N PHE A 52 6.93 5.90 4.45
CA PHE A 52 6.79 4.46 4.61
C PHE A 52 8.13 3.72 4.57
N LYS A 53 8.30 2.74 5.45
CA LYS A 53 9.33 1.71 5.26
C LYS A 53 8.75 0.63 4.35
N VAL A 54 9.41 0.39 3.22
CA VAL A 54 8.99 -0.65 2.28
C VAL A 54 10.01 -1.77 2.33
N GLN A 55 9.60 -2.95 2.80
CA GLN A 55 10.52 -4.04 3.11
C GLN A 55 10.14 -5.32 2.40
N GLU A 56 11.08 -5.86 1.63
CA GLU A 56 10.98 -7.19 1.05
C GLU A 56 10.95 -8.26 2.15
N GLN A 57 10.11 -9.26 1.96
CA GLN A 57 9.93 -10.42 2.82
C GLN A 57 10.57 -11.64 2.17
N LYS A 58 10.84 -12.70 2.95
CA LYS A 58 11.53 -13.92 2.46
C LYS A 58 10.90 -14.57 1.20
N ASN A 59 9.61 -14.34 0.95
CA ASN A 59 8.87 -14.90 -0.18
C ASN A 59 8.71 -13.92 -1.37
N GLY A 60 9.49 -12.83 -1.41
CA GLY A 60 9.43 -11.82 -2.48
C GLY A 60 8.22 -10.87 -2.42
N THR A 61 7.38 -10.97 -1.38
CA THR A 61 6.37 -9.95 -1.08
C THR A 61 6.99 -8.77 -0.35
N PHE A 62 6.29 -7.65 -0.31
CA PHE A 62 6.69 -6.43 0.37
C PHE A 62 5.65 -6.04 1.40
N THR A 63 6.11 -5.52 2.54
CA THR A 63 5.26 -4.78 3.48
C THR A 63 5.48 -3.28 3.30
N ILE A 64 4.46 -2.48 3.61
CA ILE A 64 4.51 -1.01 3.58
C ILE A 64 4.10 -0.52 4.97
N GLU A 65 5.10 -0.26 5.82
CA GLU A 65 4.92 0.15 7.21
C GLU A 65 4.93 1.68 7.33
N SER A 66 4.05 2.25 8.15
CA SER A 66 4.11 3.67 8.49
C SER A 66 5.37 4.00 9.30
N VAL A 67 6.10 5.04 8.90
CA VAL A 67 7.19 5.58 9.73
C VAL A 67 6.66 6.27 10.98
N LYS A 68 5.52 6.97 10.86
CA LYS A 68 4.93 7.71 11.99
C LYS A 68 4.28 6.78 13.02
N TYR A 69 3.69 5.68 12.57
CA TYR A 69 3.00 4.71 13.42
C TYR A 69 3.66 3.32 13.26
N PRO A 70 4.80 3.06 13.94
CA PRO A 70 5.50 1.79 13.82
C PRO A 70 4.62 0.59 14.12
N GLY A 71 4.82 -0.49 13.37
CA GLY A 71 3.99 -1.70 13.45
C GLY A 71 2.63 -1.57 12.76
N VAL A 72 2.27 -0.40 12.19
CA VAL A 72 1.05 -0.22 11.42
C VAL A 72 1.36 -0.28 9.93
N PHE A 73 0.69 -1.19 9.21
CA PHE A 73 0.95 -1.52 7.81
C PHE A 73 -0.23 -1.20 6.92
N LEU A 74 0.05 -0.84 5.65
CA LEU A 74 -0.98 -0.70 4.62
C LEU A 74 -1.66 -2.05 4.41
N ARG A 75 -2.99 -2.04 4.36
CA ARG A 75 -3.83 -3.23 4.23
C ARG A 75 -4.75 -3.09 3.04
N MET A 76 -4.79 -4.11 2.19
CA MET A 76 -5.74 -4.25 1.09
C MET A 76 -6.51 -5.56 1.29
N ASP A 77 -7.78 -5.43 1.65
CA ASP A 77 -8.67 -6.56 1.91
C ASP A 77 -9.73 -6.66 0.82
N GLY A 78 -9.78 -7.79 0.12
CA GLY A 78 -10.76 -8.08 -0.93
C GLY A 78 -11.85 -9.07 -0.50
N ASN A 79 -12.00 -9.36 0.81
CA ASN A 79 -12.95 -10.36 1.28
C ASN A 79 -14.42 -9.87 1.28
N ASN A 80 -14.67 -8.57 1.13
CA ASN A 80 -16.01 -8.02 0.90
C ASN A 80 -16.37 -8.10 -0.60
N ARG A 81 -16.60 -9.31 -1.12
CA ARG A 81 -17.07 -9.51 -2.50
C ARG A 81 -18.43 -8.84 -2.71
N SER A 82 -18.42 -7.56 -3.06
CA SER A 82 -19.53 -6.90 -3.74
C SER A 82 -19.55 -7.41 -5.19
N GLY A 83 -20.72 -7.49 -5.80
CA GLY A 83 -20.87 -7.93 -7.20
C GLY A 83 -20.40 -6.91 -8.23
N LYS A 84 -19.84 -5.77 -7.80
CA LYS A 84 -19.44 -4.64 -8.64
C LYS A 84 -17.99 -4.27 -8.37
N GLU A 85 -17.24 -3.94 -9.41
CA GLU A 85 -15.81 -3.62 -9.31
C GLU A 85 -15.58 -2.29 -8.58
N GLU A 86 -16.46 -1.29 -8.74
CA GLU A 86 -16.29 0.04 -8.16
C GLU A 86 -16.31 0.08 -6.63
N ASP A 87 -16.92 -0.92 -5.98
CA ASP A 87 -17.04 -1.05 -4.53
C ASP A 87 -16.33 -2.31 -4.00
N PHE A 88 -15.39 -2.85 -4.77
CA PHE A 88 -14.66 -4.06 -4.39
C PHE A 88 -13.51 -3.74 -3.44
N GLY A 89 -13.49 -4.41 -2.30
CA GLY A 89 -12.37 -4.33 -1.37
C GLY A 89 -12.49 -3.21 -0.34
N THR A 90 -11.51 -3.16 0.55
CA THR A 90 -11.25 -2.05 1.47
C THR A 90 -9.74 -1.85 1.57
N VAL A 91 -9.31 -0.61 1.40
CA VAL A 91 -7.92 -0.20 1.68
C VAL A 91 -7.90 0.60 2.97
N ASN A 92 -7.18 0.07 3.96
CA ASN A 92 -7.03 0.69 5.27
C ASN A 92 -5.63 0.39 5.84
N CYS A 93 -5.44 0.57 7.15
CA CYS A 93 -4.21 0.14 7.79
C CYS A 93 -4.45 -0.57 9.12
N GLN A 94 -3.49 -1.41 9.52
CA GLN A 94 -3.65 -2.32 10.65
C GLN A 94 -2.33 -2.59 11.36
N TYR A 95 -2.38 -2.90 12.66
CA TYR A 95 -1.24 -3.42 13.40
C TYR A 95 -0.83 -4.83 12.94
N GLY A 96 0.47 -5.02 12.70
CA GLY A 96 1.03 -6.28 12.23
C GLY A 96 0.79 -6.51 10.74
N ALA A 97 1.61 -7.37 10.13
CA ALA A 97 1.50 -7.72 8.72
C ALA A 97 1.30 -9.22 8.55
N SER A 98 0.13 -9.61 8.05
CA SER A 98 -0.21 -11.00 7.73
C SER A 98 -0.41 -11.15 6.22
N THR A 99 -1.61 -11.49 5.74
CA THR A 99 -1.89 -11.76 4.33
C THR A 99 -2.27 -10.49 3.58
N CYS A 100 -3.17 -9.66 4.13
CA CYS A 100 -3.70 -8.45 3.48
C CYS A 100 -2.72 -7.26 3.49
N GLU A 101 -1.61 -7.36 4.23
CA GLU A 101 -0.59 -6.31 4.35
C GLU A 101 0.69 -6.63 3.54
N LYS A 102 0.66 -7.72 2.76
CA LYS A 102 1.77 -8.15 1.90
C LYS A 102 1.41 -7.95 0.44
N PHE A 103 2.32 -7.32 -0.30
CA PHE A 103 2.11 -6.91 -1.69
C PHE A 103 3.18 -7.48 -2.60
N TYR A 104 2.84 -7.79 -3.84
CA TYR A 104 3.83 -7.84 -4.91
C TYR A 104 3.96 -6.45 -5.52
N LEU A 105 5.18 -5.93 -5.63
CA LEU A 105 5.44 -4.66 -6.32
C LEU A 105 5.85 -4.96 -7.75
N LEU A 106 4.99 -4.58 -8.69
CA LEU A 106 5.20 -4.81 -10.11
C LEU A 106 5.62 -3.51 -10.80
N ASN A 107 6.61 -3.60 -11.67
CA ASN A 107 6.96 -2.48 -12.53
C ASN A 107 5.81 -2.26 -13.53
N MET A 108 5.20 -1.08 -13.49
CA MET A 108 4.27 -0.68 -14.54
C MET A 108 5.01 -0.64 -15.87
N PRO A 109 4.53 -1.33 -16.91
CA PRO A 109 5.10 -1.18 -18.23
C PRO A 109 4.71 0.20 -18.77
N GLU A 110 5.39 0.63 -19.83
CA GLU A 110 4.99 1.82 -20.57
C GLU A 110 3.49 1.77 -20.91
N THR A 111 2.84 2.94 -20.87
CA THR A 111 1.43 3.12 -21.22
C THR A 111 1.11 2.42 -22.54
N GLY A 112 0.13 1.49 -22.51
CA GLY A 112 -0.26 0.64 -23.65
C GLY A 112 0.05 -0.86 -23.48
N LYS A 113 1.03 -1.22 -22.64
CA LYS A 113 1.42 -2.63 -22.38
C LYS A 113 0.82 -3.21 -21.08
N VAL A 114 -0.03 -2.44 -20.41
CA VAL A 114 -0.64 -2.78 -19.10
C VAL A 114 -1.52 -4.02 -19.20
N LYS A 115 -2.26 -4.20 -20.29
CA LYS A 115 -3.10 -5.40 -20.53
C LYS A 115 -2.26 -6.69 -20.58
N ASP A 116 -1.09 -6.64 -21.23
CA ASP A 116 -0.19 -7.79 -21.35
C ASP A 116 0.41 -8.21 -19.99
N MET A 117 0.61 -7.24 -19.10
CA MET A 117 1.08 -7.51 -17.75
C MET A 117 0.02 -8.26 -16.93
N PHE A 118 -1.23 -7.79 -16.93
CA PHE A 118 -2.31 -8.44 -16.17
C PHE A 118 -2.58 -9.88 -16.64
N ASN A 119 -2.49 -10.16 -17.94
CA ASN A 119 -2.66 -11.51 -18.48
C ASN A 119 -1.58 -12.51 -18.01
N LYS A 120 -0.40 -12.05 -17.58
CA LYS A 120 0.65 -12.93 -17.04
C LYS A 120 0.39 -13.39 -15.61
N PHE A 121 -0.43 -12.66 -14.86
CA PHE A 121 -0.80 -12.97 -13.47
C PHE A 121 -2.17 -13.64 -13.35
N ALA A 122 -2.97 -13.65 -14.42
CA ALA A 122 -4.14 -14.49 -14.55
C ALA A 122 -3.72 -15.94 -14.86
N LYS A 123 -3.30 -16.68 -13.83
CA LYS A 123 -3.24 -18.14 -13.83
C LYS A 123 -4.04 -18.67 -12.65
#